data_AF-A0A1V3N6G1-F1
#
_entry.id   AF-A0A1V3N6G1-F1
#
_cell.length_a   1.000
_cell.length_b   1.000
_cell.length_c   1.000
_cell.angle_alpha   90.00
_cell.angle_beta   90.00
_cell.angle_gamma   90.00
#
_symmetry.space_group_name_H-M   'P 1'
#
loop_
_entity.id
_entity.type
_entity.pdbx_description
1 polymer ?
#
loop_
_entity_poly.entity_id
_entity_poly.type
_entity_poly.pdbx_seq_one_letter_code
_entity_poly.pdbx_strand_id
1 'polypeptide(L)' 'MTAEPLQRLRSEALALSEAERAELAHDLIQSLDAPRDNGVEDAWEREVSRRIGEIDAGQAELVERSEFRKRIRAKLERP' A
#
# COMPACT_ATOMS: atom_id res chain seq x y z
N MET A 1 -2.70 26.06 16.99
CA MET A 1 -2.81 25.48 18.34
C MET A 1 -2.82 23.98 18.18
N THR A 2 -1.83 23.28 18.70
CA THR A 2 -1.93 21.82 18.77
C THR A 2 -3.09 21.54 19.72
N ALA A 3 -4.10 20.79 19.28
CA ALA A 3 -5.30 20.59 20.08
C ALA A 3 -4.90 19.87 21.36
N GLU A 4 -5.18 20.46 22.53
CA GLU A 4 -4.90 19.88 23.86
C GLU A 4 -5.24 18.37 23.97
N PRO A 5 -6.34 17.87 23.36
CA PRO A 5 -6.64 16.44 23.31
C PRO A 5 -5.56 15.58 22.67
N LEU A 6 -4.91 16.05 21.60
CA LEU A 6 -3.87 15.29 20.89
C LEU A 6 -2.60 15.13 21.72
N GLN A 7 -2.24 16.15 22.52
CA GLN A 7 -1.05 16.05 23.39
C GLN A 7 -1.30 15.03 24.50
N ARG A 8 -2.50 15.03 25.10
CA ARG A 8 -2.89 14.08 26.13
C ARG A 8 -2.88 12.64 25.62
N LEU A 9 -3.55 12.38 24.49
CA LEU A 9 -3.58 11.05 23.85
C LEU A 9 -2.18 10.56 23.49
N ARG A 10 -1.29 11.44 23.03
CA ARG A 10 0.11 11.08 22.75
C ARG A 10 0.84 10.64 24.01
N SER A 11 0.69 11.39 25.11
CA SER A 11 1.32 11.04 26.38
C SER A 11 0.81 9.70 26.92
N GLU A 12 -0.50 9.45 26.84
CA GLU A 12 -1.12 8.18 27.26
C GLU A 12 -0.65 7.01 26.39
N ALA A 13 -0.64 7.17 25.06
CA ALA A 13 -0.16 6.14 24.13
C ALA A 13 1.32 5.79 24.36
N LEU A 14 2.17 6.76 24.70
CA LEU A 14 3.58 6.50 24.98
C LEU A 14 3.82 5.81 26.34
N ALA A 15 2.85 5.84 27.26
CA ALA A 15 2.93 5.15 28.55
C ALA A 15 2.57 3.65 28.45
N LEU A 16 1.95 3.21 27.35
CA LEU A 16 1.62 1.81 27.09
C LEU A 16 2.87 0.95 26.87
N SER A 17 2.73 -0.36 27.04
CA SER A 17 3.77 -1.33 26.67
C SER A 17 4.02 -1.33 25.15
N GLU A 18 5.15 -1.88 24.72
CA GLU A 18 5.47 -1.95 23.28
C GLU A 18 4.41 -2.70 22.46
N ALA A 19 3.87 -3.80 22.99
CA ALA A 19 2.85 -4.60 22.33
C ALA A 19 1.54 -3.81 22.15
N GLU A 20 1.07 -3.16 23.21
CA GLU A 20 -0.15 -2.33 23.18
C GLU A 20 0.02 -1.12 22.25
N ARG A 21 1.20 -0.51 22.19
CA ARG A 21 1.48 0.56 21.23
C ARG A 21 1.45 0.06 19.79
N ALA A 22 1.96 -1.14 19.52
CA ALA A 22 1.94 -1.72 18.18
C ALA A 22 0.52 -2.02 17.73
N GLU A 23 -0.32 -2.56 18.61
CA GLU A 23 -1.75 -2.79 18.39
C GLU A 23 -2.48 -1.46 18.11
N LEU A 24 -2.33 -0.46 18.97
CA LEU A 24 -2.94 0.85 18.76
C LEU A 24 -2.49 1.53 17.46
N ALA A 25 -1.19 1.42 17.11
CA ALA A 25 -0.68 1.96 15.86
C ALA A 25 -1.31 1.27 14.65
N HIS A 26 -1.50 -0.06 14.71
CA HIS A 26 -2.17 -0.82 13.66
C HIS A 26 -3.60 -0.33 13.43
N ASP A 27 -4.38 -0.25 14.51
CA ASP A 27 -5.79 0.19 14.45
C ASP A 27 -5.92 1.62 13.93
N LEU A 28 -5.04 2.53 14.37
CA LEU A 28 -5.03 3.90 13.89
C LEU A 28 -4.69 3.98 12.40
N ILE A 29 -3.69 3.22 11.93
CA ILE A 29 -3.37 3.16 10.50
C ILE A 29 -4.55 2.61 9.70
N GLN A 30 -5.18 1.52 10.16
CA GLN A 30 -6.38 0.98 9.52
C GLN A 30 -7.54 1.97 9.48
N SER A 31 -7.71 2.79 10.53
CA SER A 31 -8.76 3.82 10.55
C SER A 31 -8.55 4.93 9.52
N LEU A 32 -7.31 5.13 9.06
CA LEU A 32 -6.94 6.10 8.03
C LEU A 32 -7.10 5.54 6.62
N ASP A 33 -7.24 4.23 6.46
CA ASP A 33 -7.61 3.65 5.18
C ASP A 33 -9.03 4.14 4.86
N ALA A 34 -9.13 5.09 3.93
CA ALA A 34 -10.41 5.54 3.40
C ALA A 34 -11.21 4.32 2.91
N PRO A 35 -12.56 4.39 2.90
CA PRO A 35 -13.36 3.37 2.24
C PRO A 35 -12.74 3.13 0.87
N ARG A 36 -12.31 1.90 0.60
CA ARG A 36 -11.70 1.54 -0.69
C ARG A 36 -12.61 2.11 -1.75
N ASP A 37 -12.10 3.05 -2.55
CA ASP A 37 -12.83 3.53 -3.71
C ASP A 37 -13.06 2.30 -4.57
N ASN A 38 -14.31 1.85 -4.60
CA ASN A 38 -14.73 0.68 -5.35
C ASN A 38 -14.38 0.84 -6.84
N GLY A 39 -14.28 2.07 -7.33
CA GLY A 39 -13.79 2.36 -8.67
C GLY A 39 -12.34 1.95 -8.90
N VAL A 40 -11.48 1.95 -7.87
CA VAL A 40 -10.07 1.54 -7.97
C VAL A 40 -9.94 0.03 -8.10
N GLU A 41 -10.67 -0.74 -7.30
CA GLU A 41 -10.67 -2.21 -7.38
C GLU A 41 -11.23 -2.66 -8.72
N ASP A 42 -12.38 -2.10 -9.13
CA ASP A 42 -13.00 -2.41 -10.42
C ASP A 42 -12.10 -2.03 -11.62
N ALA A 43 -11.37 -0.90 -11.51
CA ALA A 43 -10.42 -0.49 -12.54
C ALA A 43 -9.20 -1.42 -12.60
N TRP A 44 -8.73 -1.90 -11.45
CA TRP A 44 -7.65 -2.88 -11.36
C TRP A 44 -8.05 -4.23 -11.95
N GLU A 45 -9.25 -4.72 -11.63
CA GLU A 45 -9.77 -5.97 -12.17
C GLU A 45 -9.88 -5.90 -13.70
N ARG A 46 -10.47 -4.83 -14.24
CA ARG A 46 -10.54 -4.59 -15.69
C ARG A 46 -9.16 -4.58 -16.35
N GLU A 47 -8.20 -3.91 -15.74
CA GLU A 47 -6.83 -3.83 -16.28
C GLU A 47 -6.11 -5.18 -16.26
N VAL A 48 -6.27 -5.96 -15.19
CA VAL A 48 -5.69 -7.31 -15.10
C VAL A 48 -6.29 -8.23 -16.16
N SER A 49 -7.62 -8.26 -16.29
CA SER A 49 -8.28 -9.05 -17.33
C SER A 49 -7.84 -8.64 -18.74
N ARG A 50 -7.70 -7.33 -19.01
CA ARG A 50 -7.21 -6.82 -20.29
C ARG A 50 -5.79 -7.34 -20.59
N ARG A 51 -4.86 -7.25 -19.62
CA ARG A 51 -3.48 -7.71 -19.80
C ARG A 51 -3.37 -9.22 -20.01
N ILE A 52 -4.18 -10.01 -19.31
CA ILE A 52 -4.24 -11.46 -19.53
C ILE A 52 -4.68 -11.75 -20.97
N GLY A 53 -5.74 -11.08 -21.45
CA GLY A 53 -6.21 -11.23 -22.82
C GLY A 53 -5.14 -10.88 -23.88
N GLU A 54 -4.36 -9.82 -23.66
CA GLU A 54 -3.25 -9.46 -24.56
C GLU A 54 -2.13 -10.51 -24.58
N ILE A 55 -1.85 -11.15 -23.44
CA ILE A 55 -0.88 -12.24 -23.34
C ILE A 55 -1.39 -13.46 -24.11
N ASP A 56 -2.63 -13.87 -23.86
CA ASP A 56 -3.24 -15.04 -24.50
C ASP A 56 -3.38 -14.86 -26.01
N ALA A 57 -3.65 -13.63 -26.48
CA ALA A 57 -3.71 -13.28 -27.90
C ALA A 57 -2.32 -13.11 -28.55
N GLY A 58 -1.23 -13.20 -27.79
CA GLY A 58 0.14 -12.99 -28.28
C GLY A 58 0.44 -11.54 -28.69
N GLN A 59 -0.35 -10.58 -28.19
CA GLN A 59 -0.22 -9.15 -28.46
C GLN A 59 0.66 -8.42 -27.44
N ALA A 60 0.87 -9.04 -26.26
CA ALA A 60 1.70 -8.47 -25.22
C ALA A 60 3.21 -8.63 -25.52
N GLU A 61 3.97 -7.56 -25.35
CA GLU A 61 5.42 -7.63 -25.31
C GLU A 61 5.89 -8.12 -23.93
N LEU A 62 6.37 -9.36 -23.87
CA LEU A 62 6.85 -9.97 -22.64
C LEU A 62 8.32 -9.65 -22.39
N VAL A 63 8.68 -9.55 -21.12
CA VAL A 63 10.07 -9.43 -20.68
C VAL A 63 10.46 -10.62 -19.82
N GLU A 64 11.71 -11.05 -19.96
CA GLU A 64 12.27 -12.08 -19.11
C GLU A 64 12.21 -11.67 -17.62
N ARG A 65 11.85 -12.63 -16.76
CA ARG A 65 11.64 -12.36 -15.33
C ARG A 65 12.91 -11.84 -14.64
N SER A 66 14.08 -12.30 -15.09
CA SER A 66 15.37 -11.85 -14.58
C SER A 66 15.64 -10.37 -14.92
N GLU A 67 15.29 -9.96 -16.14
CA GLU A 67 15.40 -8.60 -16.64
C GLU A 67 14.41 -7.66 -15.94
N PHE A 68 13.14 -8.09 -15.78
CA PHE A 68 12.15 -7.36 -15.00
C PHE A 68 12.65 -7.04 -13.58
N ARG A 69 13.18 -8.05 -12.87
CA ARG A 69 13.70 -7.86 -11.50
C ARG A 69 14.85 -6.86 -11.44
N LYS A 70 15.77 -6.90 -12.40
CA LYS A 70 16.87 -5.92 -12.51
C LYS A 70 16.33 -4.50 -12.66
N ARG A 71 15.36 -4.29 -13.56
CA ARG A 71 14.73 -2.97 -13.81
C ARG A 71 14.03 -2.41 -12.58
N ILE A 72 13.26 -3.24 -11.86
CA ILE A 72 12.57 -2.81 -10.63
C ILE A 72 13.56 -2.41 -9.55
N ARG A 73 14.60 -3.23 -9.31
CA ARG A 73 15.63 -2.93 -8.32
C ARG A 73 16.33 -1.61 -8.62
N ALA A 74 16.78 -1.42 -9.86
CA ALA A 74 17.41 -0.17 -10.28
C ALA A 74 16.52 1.07 -10.11
N LYS A 75 15.19 0.93 -10.17
CA LYS A 75 14.26 2.04 -9.89
C LYS A 75 14.12 2.34 -8.40
N LEU A 76 14.15 1.32 -7.54
CA LEU A 76 14.03 1.47 -6.08
C LEU A 76 15.32 1.97 -5.43
N GLU A 77 16.48 1.72 -6.06
CA GLU A 77 17.79 2.16 -5.57
C GLU A 77 18.19 3.58 -6.03
N ARG A 78 17.37 4.24 -6.86
CA ARG A 78 17.59 5.65 -7.24
C ARG A 78 17.00 6.57 -6.15
N PRO A 79 17.80 7.48 -5.57
CA PRO A 79 17.32 8.44 -4.56
C PRO A 79 16.32 9.45 -5.14
#